data_AF-A0A3G8YCJ7-F1
#
_entry.id   AF-A0A3G8YCJ7-F1
#
_cell.length_a   1.000
_cell.length_b   1.000
_cell.length_c   1.000
_cell.angle_alpha   90.00
_cell.angle_beta   90.00
_cell.angle_gamma   90.00
#
_symmetry.space_group_name_H-M   'P 1'
#
loop_
_entity.id
_entity.type
_entity.pdbx_description
1 polymer ?
#
loop_
_entity_poly.entity_id
_entity_poly.type
_entity_poly.pdbx_seq_one_letter_code
_entity_poly.pdbx_strand_id
1 'polypeptide(L)' 'MSHAPRRGDICWCDLDERRPVVILTRDALIAHLSNVTVAPLTTRVRSIP' A
#
# COMPACT_ATOMS: atom_id res chain seq x y z
N MET A 1 12.17 -12.81 7.50
CA MET A 1 11.02 -13.60 7.00
C MET A 1 9.99 -12.60 6.49
N SER A 2 9.74 -12.56 5.18
CA SER A 2 8.69 -11.71 4.62
C SER A 2 7.35 -12.38 4.86
N HIS A 3 6.56 -11.81 5.76
CA HIS A 3 5.17 -12.18 5.95
C HIS A 3 4.34 -11.64 4.76
N ALA A 4 3.26 -12.32 4.39
CA ALA A 4 2.43 -11.90 3.25
C ALA A 4 1.85 -10.49 3.53
N PRO A 5 1.82 -9.58 2.57
CA PRO A 5 1.31 -8.22 2.82
C PRO A 5 -0.06 -8.22 3.52
N ARG A 6 -0.30 -7.28 4.44
CA ARG A 6 -1.61 -7.05 5.08
C ARG A 6 -2.14 -5.68 4.78
N ARG A 7 -3.46 -5.54 4.88
CA ARG A 7 -4.10 -4.23 4.86
C ARG A 7 -3.51 -3.35 5.96
N GLY A 8 -3.07 -2.15 5.58
CA GLY A 8 -2.45 -1.19 6.49
C GLY A 8 -0.92 -1.31 6.59
N ASP A 9 -0.30 -2.38 6.08
CA ASP A 9 1.17 -2.43 5.99
C ASP A 9 1.66 -1.29 5.08
N ILE A 10 2.81 -0.71 5.44
CA ILE A 10 3.51 0.31 4.65
C ILE A 10 4.75 -0.32 4.04
N CYS A 11 4.89 -0.20 2.72
CA CYS A 11 6.04 -0.69 1.98
C CYS A 11 6.54 0.32 0.96
N TRP A 12 7.75 0.11 0.45
CA TRP A 12 8.28 0.88 -0.68
C TRP A 12 7.81 0.25 -1.99
N CYS A 13 7.35 1.08 -2.93
CA CYS A 13 6.96 0.67 -4.27
C CYS A 13 7.61 1.62 -5.30
N ASP A 14 8.12 1.05 -6.39
CA ASP A 14 8.65 1.81 -7.51
C ASP A 14 7.50 2.23 -8.42
N LEU A 15 7.11 3.51 -8.34
CA LEU A 15 6.10 4.15 -9.18
C LEU A 15 6.81 4.99 -10.26
N ASP A 16 6.48 6.28 -10.36
CA ASP A 16 7.31 7.28 -11.04
C ASP A 16 8.66 7.48 -10.35
N GLU A 17 8.66 7.42 -9.01
CA GLU A 17 9.84 7.31 -8.16
C GLU A 17 9.58 6.28 -7.04
N ARG A 18 10.61 5.94 -6.26
CA ARG A 18 10.44 5.04 -5.11
C ARG A 18 9.64 5.73 -4.01
N ARG A 19 8.38 5.34 -3.83
CA ARG A 19 7.43 5.97 -2.90
C ARG A 19 7.00 5.02 -1.79
N PRO A 20 6.74 5.53 -0.58
CA PRO A 20 6.04 4.74 0.44
C PRO A 20 4.57 4.61 0.03
N VAL A 21 4.01 3.41 0.17
CA VAL A 21 2.61 3.11 -0.15
C VAL A 21 1.98 2.33 1.00
N VAL A 22 0.67 2.48 1.19
CA VAL A 22 -0.13 1.68 2.14
C VAL A 22 -1.00 0.67 1.40
N ILE A 23 -1.08 -0.55 1.92
CA ILE A 23 -1.90 -1.62 1.34
C ILE A 23 -3.38 -1.43 1.71
N LEU A 24 -4.25 -1.37 0.70
CA LEU A 24 -5.70 -1.16 0.88
C LEU A 24 -6.52 -2.45 0.71
N THR A 25 -6.01 -3.41 -0.07
CA THR A 25 -6.67 -4.71 -0.26
C THR A 25 -6.90 -5.39 1.08
N ARG A 26 -8.12 -5.89 1.30
CA ARG A 26 -8.48 -6.64 2.51
C ARG A 26 -7.70 -7.95 2.61
N ASP A 27 -7.24 -8.30 3.82
CA ASP A 27 -6.44 -9.51 4.10
C ASP A 27 -7.01 -10.78 3.44
N ALA A 28 -8.33 -10.98 3.51
CA ALA A 28 -9.02 -12.15 2.94
C ALA A 28 -8.85 -12.31 1.42
N LEU A 29 -8.57 -11.23 0.68
CA LEU A 29 -8.35 -11.29 -0.78
C LEU A 29 -6.88 -11.41 -1.17
N ILE A 30 -5.94 -11.08 -0.29
CA ILE A 30 -4.51 -11.04 -0.64
C ILE A 30 -4.01 -12.43 -1.07
N ALA A 31 -4.53 -13.50 -0.45
CA ALA A 31 -4.19 -14.87 -0.84
C ALA A 31 -4.78 -15.32 -2.19
N HIS A 32 -5.72 -14.58 -2.75
CA HIS A 32 -6.48 -14.96 -3.96
C HIS A 32 -6.17 -14.07 -5.17
N LEU A 33 -5.41 -12.98 -4.99
CA LEU A 33 -5.09 -12.02 -6.04
C LEU A 33 -3.60 -12.06 -6.35
N SER A 34 -3.25 -11.92 -7.63
CA SER A 34 -1.85 -11.75 -8.05
C SER A 34 -1.28 -10.36 -7.71
N ASN A 35 -2.14 -9.39 -7.41
CA ASN A 35 -1.78 -8.02 -7.11
C ASN A 35 -2.61 -7.47 -5.94
N VAL A 36 -2.06 -6.48 -5.23
CA VAL A 36 -2.77 -5.71 -4.20
C VAL A 36 -2.97 -4.26 -4.65
N THR A 37 -4.07 -3.66 -4.24
CA THR A 37 -4.33 -2.23 -4.39
C THR A 37 -3.63 -1.48 -3.26
N VAL A 38 -2.89 -0.43 -3.63
CA VAL A 38 -2.16 0.43 -2.70
C VAL A 38 -2.54 1.89 -2.91
N ALA A 39 -2.34 2.73 -1.90
CA ALA A 39 -2.39 4.18 -2.03
C ALA A 39 -1.00 4.79 -1.76
N PRO A 40 -0.51 5.70 -2.61
CA PRO A 40 0.73 6.44 -2.35
C PRO A 40 0.61 7.32 -1.11
N LEU A 41 1.68 7.35 -0.33
CA LEU A 41 1.82 8.26 0.82
C LEU A 41 2.65 9.48 0.41
N THR A 42 2.27 10.63 0.94
CA THR A 42 2.96 11.91 0.73
C THR A 42 3.07 12.63 2.07
N THR A 43 4.12 13.43 2.23
CA THR A 43 4.30 14.33 3.38
C THR A 43 3.40 15.57 3.30
N ARG A 44 2.81 15.85 2.13
CA ARG A 44 1.94 17.01 1.93
C ARG A 44 0.59 16.78 2.58
N VAL A 45 0.41 17.32 3.77
CA VAL A 45 -0.90 17.42 4.43
C VAL A 45 -1.74 18.47 3.71
N ARG A 46 -2.97 18.08 3.36
CA ARG A 46 -3.97 18.97 2.75
C ARG A 46 -5.15 19.08 3.71
N SER A 47 -5.62 20.30 3.97
CA SER A 47 -6.85 20.54 4.72
C SER A 47 -8.06 20.33 3.81
N ILE A 48 -8.39 19.08 3.51
CA ILE A 48 -9.55 18.72 2.69
C ILE A 48 -10.81 18.87 3.58
N PRO A 49 -11.84 19.61 3.13
CA PRO A 49 -13.11 19.73 3.87
C PRO A 49 -13.84 18.39 4.05
#